data_AF-A0AAV8ZJI9-F1
#
_entry.id   AF-A0AAV8ZJI9-F1
#
_cell.length_a   1.000
_cell.length_b   1.000
_cell.length_c   1.000
_cell.angle_alpha   90.00
_cell.angle_beta   90.00
_cell.angle_gamma   90.00
#
_symmetry.space_group_name_H-M   'P 1'
#
loop_
_entity.id
_entity.type
_entity.pdbx_description
1 polymer ?
#
loop_
_entity_poly.entity_id
_entity_poly.type
_entity_poly.pdbx_seq_one_letter_code
_entity_poly.pdbx_strand_id
1 'polypeptide(L)'
;MYIAVVAVMCKPHRCPHINMTGNICVYCPGGPDSDFEYSTQSYTGYEPTSMRAIRARYDPYLQTRHRVEQLKQLGHSVDKVEFIVMGGTFMSLPEDYRDYFIRNLHDALSGHKSSSVEEAVKYSERSNTKCIGITIETRPDYCLERHLSDMLKYGCTRLEIGMLKKLD
;
A
#
# COMPACT_ATOMS: atom_id res chain seq x y z
N MET A 1 6.42 -16.42 -17.94
CA MET A 1 7.02 -15.90 -16.69
C MET A 1 5.90 -15.32 -15.86
N TYR A 2 5.61 -15.89 -14.68
CA TYR A 2 4.50 -15.47 -13.82
C TYR A 2 4.95 -14.42 -12.80
N ILE A 3 4.10 -13.44 -12.51
CA ILE A 3 4.31 -12.40 -11.49
C ILE A 3 3.16 -12.52 -10.49
N ALA A 4 3.49 -12.69 -9.21
CA ALA A 4 2.51 -12.73 -8.15
C ALA A 4 2.15 -11.30 -7.73
N VAL A 5 0.89 -10.92 -7.91
CA VAL A 5 0.39 -9.60 -7.47
C VAL A 5 -0.06 -9.68 -6.01
N VAL A 6 0.55 -8.85 -5.17
CA VAL A 6 0.27 -8.76 -3.74
C VAL A 6 -0.24 -7.36 -3.41
N ALA A 7 -1.56 -7.24 -3.30
CA ALA A 7 -2.21 -6.01 -2.92
C ALA A 7 -2.32 -5.90 -1.39
N VAL A 8 -1.86 -4.76 -0.85
CA VAL A 8 -1.81 -4.44 0.59
C VAL A 8 -2.46 -3.09 0.84
N MET A 9 -3.04 -2.90 2.02
CA MET A 9 -3.68 -1.64 2.41
C MET A 9 -2.94 -0.99 3.57
N CYS A 10 -2.73 0.33 3.46
CA CYS A 10 -2.23 1.12 4.58
C CYS A 10 -3.33 1.34 5.63
N LYS A 11 -2.94 1.83 6.82
CA LYS A 11 -3.89 2.08 7.91
C LYS A 11 -5.03 3.01 7.47
N PRO A 12 -6.26 2.80 7.95
CA PRO A 12 -7.33 3.78 7.83
C PRO A 12 -6.88 5.14 8.36
N HIS A 13 -7.05 6.19 7.56
CA HIS A 13 -6.71 7.56 7.92
C HIS A 13 -7.61 8.52 7.14
N ARG A 14 -7.78 9.73 7.69
CA ARG A 14 -8.57 10.77 7.04
C ARG A 14 -7.84 11.31 5.82
N CYS A 15 -8.59 11.49 4.73
CA CYS A 15 -8.07 12.14 3.54
C CYS A 15 -7.70 13.61 3.84
N PRO A 16 -6.52 14.09 3.43
CA PRO A 16 -6.08 15.47 3.66
C PRO A 16 -6.96 16.54 2.99
N HIS A 17 -7.80 16.13 2.02
CA HIS A 17 -8.79 17.00 1.38
C HIS A 17 -9.69 17.71 2.39
N ILE A 18 -10.04 17.05 3.50
CA ILE A 18 -10.90 17.63 4.55
C ILE A 18 -10.30 18.91 5.14
N ASN A 19 -8.97 19.02 5.18
CA ASN A 19 -8.28 20.20 5.70
C ASN A 19 -8.39 21.41 4.75
N MET A 20 -8.66 21.17 3.47
CA MET A 20 -8.78 22.22 2.46
C MET A 20 -10.23 22.65 2.24
N THR A 21 -11.18 21.71 2.25
CA THR A 21 -12.59 21.98 1.90
C THR A 21 -13.56 21.88 3.07
N GLY A 22 -13.09 21.44 4.25
CA GLY A 22 -13.90 21.24 5.44
C GLY A 22 -14.83 20.02 5.38
N ASN A 23 -14.86 19.29 4.27
CA ASN A 23 -15.79 18.18 4.05
C ASN A 23 -15.08 16.91 3.57
N ILE A 24 -15.67 15.76 3.88
CA ILE A 24 -15.30 14.48 3.27
C ILE A 24 -15.66 14.46 1.79
N CYS A 25 -14.93 13.70 0.98
CA CYS A 25 -15.22 13.60 -0.46
C CYS A 25 -16.55 12.88 -0.68
N VAL A 26 -17.50 13.54 -1.37
CA VAL A 26 -18.85 13.02 -1.65
C VAL A 26 -18.83 11.66 -2.36
N TYR A 27 -17.81 11.40 -3.17
CA TYR A 27 -17.67 10.16 -3.93
C TYR A 27 -16.93 9.03 -3.21
N CYS A 28 -16.35 9.30 -2.04
CA CYS A 28 -15.67 8.26 -1.27
C CYS A 28 -16.70 7.54 -0.38
N PRO A 29 -17.02 6.26 -0.63
CA PRO A 29 -18.01 5.54 0.16
C PRO A 29 -17.51 5.24 1.58
N GLY A 30 -16.21 5.02 1.76
CA GLY A 30 -15.61 4.59 3.03
C GLY A 30 -14.52 5.50 3.57
N GLY A 31 -13.89 5.04 4.65
CA GLY A 31 -12.90 5.77 5.43
C GLY A 31 -13.33 5.95 6.89
N PRO A 32 -12.47 6.58 7.72
CA PRO A 32 -12.71 6.68 9.16
C PRO A 32 -13.98 7.45 9.57
N ASP A 33 -14.50 8.31 8.70
CA ASP A 33 -15.68 9.14 8.95
C ASP A 33 -16.92 8.61 8.21
N SER A 34 -16.91 7.34 7.79
CA SER A 34 -18.04 6.66 7.13
C SER A 34 -18.71 5.63 8.05
N ASP A 35 -19.88 5.15 7.64
CA ASP A 35 -20.58 4.05 8.33
C ASP A 35 -19.86 2.69 8.22
N PHE A 36 -18.80 2.60 7.40
CA PHE A 36 -18.01 1.39 7.21
C PHE A 36 -16.88 1.30 8.24
N GLU A 37 -17.13 0.53 9.31
CA GLU A 37 -16.16 0.32 10.38
C GLU A 37 -14.81 -0.20 9.87
N TYR A 38 -13.73 0.39 10.39
CA TYR A 38 -12.35 0.02 10.09
C TYR A 38 -11.99 0.00 8.60
N SER A 39 -12.74 0.70 7.73
CA SER A 39 -12.45 0.76 6.30
C SER A 39 -11.38 1.81 5.95
N THR A 40 -10.58 1.52 4.93
CA THR A 40 -9.69 2.52 4.33
C THR A 40 -10.46 3.50 3.44
N GLN A 41 -9.91 4.70 3.26
CA GLN A 41 -10.52 5.73 2.42
C GLN A 41 -10.87 5.15 1.03
N SER A 42 -12.11 5.38 0.60
CA SER A 42 -12.69 4.89 -0.67
C SER A 42 -13.08 3.40 -0.75
N TYR A 43 -12.86 2.60 0.30
CA TYR A 43 -13.22 1.17 0.32
C TYR A 43 -14.30 0.89 1.36
N THR A 44 -15.12 -0.15 1.16
CA THR A 44 -16.21 -0.50 2.08
C THR A 44 -15.80 -1.46 3.19
N GLY A 45 -14.65 -2.13 3.06
CA GLY A 45 -14.20 -3.16 4.00
C GLY A 45 -14.61 -4.57 3.61
N TYR A 46 -15.59 -4.72 2.71
CA TYR A 46 -16.09 -6.02 2.24
C TYR A 46 -15.29 -6.60 1.07
N GLU A 47 -14.38 -5.83 0.48
CA GLU A 47 -13.55 -6.31 -0.61
C GLU A 47 -12.55 -7.36 -0.08
N PRO A 48 -12.19 -8.40 -0.86
CA PRO A 48 -11.29 -9.47 -0.40
C PRO A 48 -9.96 -8.96 0.16
N THR A 49 -9.41 -7.89 -0.40
CA THR A 49 -8.17 -7.30 0.12
C THR A 49 -8.41 -6.50 1.39
N SER A 50 -9.48 -5.72 1.46
CA SER A 50 -9.89 -5.00 2.67
C SER A 50 -10.10 -5.96 3.84
N MET A 51 -10.83 -7.06 3.62
CA MET A 51 -11.03 -8.09 4.65
C MET A 51 -9.72 -8.70 5.15
N ARG A 52 -8.74 -8.95 4.27
CA ARG A 52 -7.41 -9.45 4.68
C ARG A 52 -6.65 -8.39 5.47
N ALA A 53 -6.72 -7.12 5.06
CA ALA A 53 -6.08 -6.01 5.75
C ALA A 53 -6.64 -5.82 7.17
N ILE A 54 -7.97 -5.85 7.32
CA ILE A 54 -8.66 -5.76 8.61
C ILE A 54 -8.23 -6.92 9.53
N ARG A 55 -8.21 -8.17 9.03
CA ARG A 55 -7.76 -9.34 9.80
C ARG A 55 -6.31 -9.22 10.26
N ALA A 56 -5.45 -8.63 9.43
CA ALA A 56 -4.06 -8.36 9.75
C ALA A 56 -3.86 -7.05 10.56
N ARG A 57 -4.95 -6.37 10.95
CA ARG A 57 -4.92 -5.06 11.62
C ARG A 57 -4.04 -4.03 10.90
N TYR A 58 -4.06 -4.07 9.57
CA TYR A 58 -3.26 -3.22 8.69
C TYR A 58 -1.74 -3.33 8.88
N ASP A 59 -1.26 -4.41 9.49
CA ASP A 59 0.18 -4.69 9.60
C ASP A 59 0.74 -5.08 8.21
N PRO A 60 1.71 -4.33 7.65
CA PRO A 60 2.24 -4.58 6.31
C PRO A 60 2.97 -5.93 6.18
N TYR A 61 3.67 -6.34 7.24
CA TYR A 61 4.41 -7.59 7.26
C TYR A 61 3.45 -8.78 7.21
N LEU A 62 2.45 -8.79 8.09
CA LEU A 62 1.44 -9.85 8.16
C LEU A 62 0.57 -9.90 6.90
N GLN A 63 0.14 -8.76 6.36
CA GLN A 63 -0.61 -8.70 5.10
C GLN A 63 0.17 -9.39 3.96
N THR A 64 1.46 -9.08 3.85
CA THR A 64 2.34 -9.65 2.82
C THR A 64 2.56 -11.14 3.03
N ARG A 65 2.98 -11.55 4.24
CA ARG A 65 3.25 -12.97 4.58
C ARG A 65 2.04 -13.85 4.31
N HIS A 66 0.87 -13.47 4.84
CA HIS A 66 -0.35 -14.25 4.66
C HIS A 66 -0.73 -14.38 3.19
N ARG A 67 -0.59 -13.31 2.39
CA ARG A 67 -0.95 -13.35 0.97
C ARG A 67 0.04 -14.21 0.16
N VAL A 68 1.33 -14.10 0.43
CA VAL A 68 2.36 -14.90 -0.24
C VAL A 68 2.20 -16.39 0.10
N GLU A 69 1.98 -16.72 1.37
CA GLU A 69 1.75 -18.11 1.81
C GLU A 69 0.47 -18.70 1.21
N GLN A 70 -0.61 -17.92 1.18
CA GLN A 70 -1.86 -18.33 0.53
C GLN A 70 -1.63 -18.66 -0.95
N LEU A 71 -0.89 -17.81 -1.69
CA LEU A 71 -0.59 -18.07 -3.10
C LEU A 71 0.26 -19.33 -3.29
N LYS A 72 1.25 -19.57 -2.42
CA LYS A 72 2.06 -20.81 -2.43
C LYS A 72 1.19 -22.06 -2.20
N GLN A 73 0.26 -22.00 -1.23
CA GLN A 73 -0.64 -23.12 -0.92
C GLN A 73 -1.59 -23.47 -2.07
N LEU A 74 -1.97 -22.46 -2.86
CA LEU A 74 -2.75 -22.65 -4.09
C LEU A 74 -1.91 -23.16 -5.27
N GLY A 75 -0.60 -23.34 -5.10
CA GLY A 75 0.32 -23.83 -6.13
C GLY A 75 0.87 -22.76 -7.07
N HIS A 76 0.66 -21.47 -6.78
CA HIS A 76 1.27 -20.40 -7.57
C HIS A 76 2.76 -20.24 -7.22
N SER A 77 3.61 -20.08 -8.24
CA SER A 77 4.99 -19.62 -8.04
C SER A 77 4.96 -18.16 -7.55
N VAL A 78 5.78 -17.87 -6.55
CA VAL A 78 5.93 -16.53 -5.96
C VAL A 78 7.39 -16.11 -5.92
N ASP A 79 8.15 -16.49 -6.94
CA ASP A 79 9.57 -16.12 -7.06
C ASP A 79 9.72 -14.63 -7.39
N LYS A 80 8.66 -14.03 -7.97
CA LYS A 80 8.56 -12.62 -8.33
C LYS A 80 7.25 -12.05 -7.81
N VAL A 81 7.33 -10.99 -7.02
CA VAL A 81 6.20 -10.29 -6.41
C VAL A 81 6.17 -8.85 -6.91
N GLU A 82 4.99 -8.40 -7.34
CA GLU A 82 4.69 -7.00 -7.55
C GLU A 82 3.69 -6.55 -6.48
N PHE A 83 4.04 -5.50 -5.74
CA PHE A 83 3.17 -4.93 -4.72
C PHE A 83 2.23 -3.90 -5.31
N ILE A 84 1.02 -3.82 -4.76
CA ILE A 84 0.09 -2.72 -4.97
C ILE A 84 -0.29 -2.16 -3.60
N VAL A 85 0.14 -0.94 -3.30
CA VAL A 85 -0.14 -0.22 -2.06
C VAL A 85 -1.41 0.60 -2.25
N MET A 86 -2.47 0.16 -1.58
CA MET A 86 -3.81 0.72 -1.67
C MET A 86 -4.17 1.52 -0.42
N GLY A 87 -5.14 2.41 -0.57
CA GLY A 87 -5.65 3.28 0.50
C GLY A 87 -5.80 4.75 0.11
N GLY A 88 -5.66 5.06 -1.18
CA GLY A 88 -5.98 6.35 -1.82
C GLY A 88 -5.03 7.52 -1.50
N THR A 89 -4.59 7.66 -0.25
CA THR A 89 -3.79 8.81 0.21
C THR A 89 -2.58 8.39 1.04
N PHE A 90 -1.97 7.25 0.72
CA PHE A 90 -0.76 6.75 1.41
C PHE A 90 0.34 7.81 1.53
N MET A 91 0.54 8.61 0.49
CA MET A 91 1.55 9.68 0.46
C MET A 91 1.25 10.88 1.37
N SER A 92 0.05 10.95 1.94
CA SER A 92 -0.31 11.97 2.95
C SER A 92 0.04 11.56 4.37
N LEU A 93 0.39 10.30 4.59
CA LEU A 93 0.78 9.80 5.90
C LEU A 93 2.17 10.32 6.30
N PRO A 94 2.44 10.41 7.61
CA PRO A 94 3.77 10.73 8.13
C PRO A 94 4.87 9.85 7.52
N GLU A 95 6.05 10.44 7.28
CA GLU A 95 7.20 9.79 6.64
C GLU A 95 7.66 8.55 7.41
N ASP A 96 7.74 8.62 8.75
CA ASP A 96 8.07 7.49 9.62
C ASP A 96 7.14 6.28 9.42
N TYR A 97 5.84 6.53 9.22
CA TYR A 97 4.88 5.49 8.90
C TYR A 97 5.07 4.94 7.49
N ARG A 98 5.29 5.80 6.49
CA ARG A 98 5.52 5.37 5.10
C ARG A 98 6.77 4.51 5.00
N ASP A 99 7.85 4.91 5.64
CA ASP A 99 9.12 4.18 5.73
C ASP A 99 8.95 2.84 6.43
N TYR A 100 8.29 2.83 7.60
CA TYR A 100 7.93 1.61 8.30
C TYR A 100 7.14 0.67 7.39
N PHE A 101 6.15 1.19 6.66
CA PHE A 101 5.28 0.38 5.81
C PHE A 101 6.06 -0.31 4.71
N ILE A 102 6.81 0.46 3.89
CA ILE A 102 7.59 -0.06 2.76
C ILE A 102 8.67 -1.03 3.23
N ARG A 103 9.41 -0.68 4.28
CA ARG A 103 10.42 -1.56 4.88
C ARG A 103 9.85 -2.92 5.23
N ASN A 104 8.68 -2.96 5.88
CA ASN A 104 8.07 -4.22 6.30
C ASN A 104 7.53 -5.06 5.13
N LEU A 105 7.22 -4.47 3.97
CA LEU A 105 6.90 -5.23 2.75
C LEU A 105 8.12 -6.02 2.27
N HIS A 106 9.30 -5.38 2.21
CA HIS A 106 10.55 -6.03 1.83
C HIS A 106 11.03 -7.05 2.87
N ASP A 107 10.92 -6.72 4.16
CA ASP A 107 11.25 -7.62 5.27
C ASP A 107 10.38 -8.88 5.25
N ALA A 108 9.11 -8.78 4.85
CA ALA A 108 8.22 -9.93 4.72
C ALA A 108 8.64 -10.91 3.62
N LEU A 109 9.25 -10.42 2.54
CA LEU A 109 9.78 -11.26 1.46
C LEU A 109 11.15 -11.86 1.81
N SER A 110 12.03 -11.06 2.41
CA SER A 110 13.41 -11.46 2.72
C SER A 110 13.54 -12.29 4.01
N GLY A 111 12.63 -12.11 4.96
CA GLY A 111 12.73 -12.66 6.31
C GLY A 111 13.72 -11.92 7.22
N HIS A 112 14.36 -10.85 6.73
CA HIS A 112 15.24 -9.98 7.52
C HIS A 112 14.44 -8.94 8.29
N LYS A 113 15.01 -8.36 9.35
CA LYS A 113 14.44 -7.19 10.05
C LYS A 113 15.36 -6.01 9.83
N SER A 114 14.93 -5.08 8.97
CA SER A 114 15.76 -3.95 8.55
C SER A 114 15.58 -2.75 9.47
N SER A 115 16.53 -1.82 9.44
CA SER A 115 16.49 -0.53 10.14
C SER A 115 16.10 0.64 9.24
N SER A 116 16.36 0.52 7.93
CA SER A 116 15.99 1.50 6.90
C SER A 116 15.38 0.83 5.66
N VAL A 117 14.78 1.62 4.76
CA VAL A 117 14.24 1.12 3.49
C VAL A 117 15.37 0.61 2.59
N GLU A 118 16.50 1.30 2.54
CA GLU A 118 17.67 0.93 1.73
C GLU A 118 18.23 -0.43 2.17
N GLU A 119 18.30 -0.67 3.48
CA GLU A 119 18.67 -1.97 4.01
C GLU A 119 17.67 -3.05 3.57
N ALA A 120 16.37 -2.77 3.70
CA ALA A 120 15.31 -3.72 3.35
C ALA A 120 15.33 -4.11 1.87
N VAL A 121 15.52 -3.14 0.99
CA VAL A 121 15.67 -3.36 -0.45
C VAL A 121 16.89 -4.25 -0.72
N LYS A 122 18.05 -3.94 -0.13
CA LYS A 122 19.29 -4.70 -0.30
C LYS A 122 19.17 -6.16 0.13
N TYR A 123 18.48 -6.44 1.24
CA TYR A 123 18.22 -7.82 1.66
C TYR A 123 17.15 -8.51 0.80
N SER A 124 16.13 -7.76 0.35
CA SER A 124 15.10 -8.27 -0.56
C SER A 124 15.67 -8.72 -1.91
N GLU A 125 16.68 -8.03 -2.45
CA GLU A 125 17.37 -8.41 -3.70
C GLU A 125 18.03 -9.80 -3.65
N ARG A 126 18.49 -10.20 -2.45
CA ARG A 126 19.15 -11.48 -2.18
C ARG A 126 18.18 -12.60 -1.80
N SER A 127 16.90 -12.28 -1.62
CA SER A 127 15.89 -13.26 -1.25
C SER A 127 15.45 -14.13 -2.43
N ASN A 128 14.90 -15.30 -2.12
CA ASN A 128 14.32 -16.19 -3.14
C ASN A 128 13.06 -15.59 -3.79
N THR A 129 12.31 -14.76 -3.06
CA THR A 129 11.09 -14.10 -3.53
C THR A 129 11.38 -12.62 -3.76
N LYS A 130 11.58 -12.22 -5.01
CA LYS A 130 12.04 -10.87 -5.36
C LYS A 130 10.88 -9.90 -5.52
N CYS A 131 11.01 -8.72 -4.92
CA CYS A 131 10.17 -7.58 -5.28
C CYS A 131 10.63 -7.05 -6.64
N ILE A 132 9.76 -7.09 -7.65
CA ILE A 132 10.08 -6.60 -9.01
C ILE A 132 9.46 -5.24 -9.31
N GLY A 133 8.56 -4.77 -8.44
CA GLY A 133 7.88 -3.50 -8.63
C GLY A 133 6.93 -3.20 -7.48
N ILE A 134 6.72 -1.91 -7.24
CA ILE A 134 5.76 -1.39 -6.29
C ILE A 134 4.90 -0.39 -7.04
N THR A 135 3.59 -0.62 -7.00
CA THR A 135 2.56 0.30 -7.47
C THR A 135 1.99 1.03 -6.26
N ILE A 136 2.01 2.37 -6.28
CA ILE A 136 1.40 3.18 -5.22
C ILE A 136 0.15 3.85 -5.78
N GLU A 137 -0.97 3.74 -5.07
CA GLU A 137 -2.16 4.56 -5.33
C GLU A 137 -2.03 5.91 -4.65
N THR A 138 -2.35 6.98 -5.38
CA THR A 138 -2.35 8.34 -4.84
C THR A 138 -3.39 9.24 -5.51
N ARG A 139 -3.56 10.43 -4.93
CA ARG A 139 -4.34 11.51 -5.52
C ARG A 139 -3.44 12.44 -6.36
N PRO A 140 -3.98 13.13 -7.38
CA PRO A 140 -3.20 14.04 -8.23
C PRO A 140 -2.44 15.14 -7.45
N ASP A 141 -3.01 15.63 -6.35
CA ASP A 141 -2.41 16.64 -5.46
C ASP A 141 -1.23 16.10 -4.63
N TYR A 142 -1.04 14.78 -4.58
CA TYR A 142 0.07 14.10 -3.91
C TYR A 142 1.10 13.49 -4.88
N CYS A 143 1.25 14.12 -6.06
CA CYS A 143 2.24 13.77 -7.10
C CYS A 143 3.30 14.87 -7.36
N LEU A 144 3.50 15.78 -6.40
CA LEU A 144 4.54 16.82 -6.48
C LEU A 144 5.96 16.22 -6.48
N GLU A 145 6.95 16.98 -6.93
CA GLU A 145 8.36 16.55 -7.05
C GLU A 145 8.93 15.92 -5.77
N ARG A 146 8.60 16.47 -4.60
CA ARG A 146 8.99 15.90 -3.30
C ARG A 146 8.40 14.49 -3.10
N HIS A 147 7.15 14.27 -3.47
CA HIS A 147 6.48 12.98 -3.31
C HIS A 147 7.01 11.96 -4.32
N LEU A 148 7.31 12.39 -5.55
CA LEU A 148 7.95 11.55 -6.56
C LEU A 148 9.35 11.11 -6.12
N SER A 149 10.11 12.02 -5.49
CA SER A 149 11.42 11.69 -4.92
C SER A 149 11.32 10.62 -3.82
N ASP A 150 10.33 10.72 -2.94
CA ASP A 150 10.06 9.68 -1.92
C ASP A 150 9.65 8.35 -2.56
N MET A 151 8.77 8.37 -3.56
CA MET A 151 8.36 7.17 -4.29
C MET A 151 9.54 6.45 -4.94
N LEU A 152 10.48 7.20 -5.54
CA LEU A 152 11.71 6.63 -6.10
C LEU A 152 12.57 5.96 -5.02
N LYS A 153 12.73 6.58 -3.85
CA LYS A 153 13.44 5.98 -2.70
C LYS A 153 12.79 4.68 -2.24
N TYR A 154 11.45 4.63 -2.27
CA TYR A 154 10.68 3.43 -1.93
C TYR A 154 10.75 2.31 -2.98
N GLY A 155 11.38 2.54 -4.14
CA GLY A 155 11.39 1.55 -5.23
C GLY A 155 10.06 1.45 -5.97
N CYS A 156 9.24 2.52 -5.92
CA CYS A 156 8.01 2.62 -6.70
C CYS A 156 8.34 2.65 -8.20
N THR A 157 7.71 1.75 -8.95
CA THR A 157 7.91 1.62 -10.40
C THR A 157 6.67 2.02 -11.20
N ARG A 158 5.50 2.07 -10.55
CA ARG A 158 4.24 2.47 -11.18
C ARG A 158 3.41 3.31 -10.21
N LEU A 159 2.75 4.32 -10.74
CA LEU A 159 1.87 5.20 -9.96
C LEU A 159 0.46 5.11 -10.53
N GLU A 160 -0.53 4.87 -9.67
CA GLU A 160 -1.94 4.87 -10.04
C GLU A 160 -2.61 6.10 -9.44
N ILE A 161 -3.12 6.97 -10.32
CA ILE A 161 -3.72 8.25 -9.93
C ILE A 161 -5.24 8.13 -10.04
N GLY A 162 -5.92 8.28 -8.90
CA GLY A 162 -7.38 8.33 -8.84
C GLY A 162 -7.93 9.61 -9.46
N MET A 163 -8.18 9.61 -10.77
CA MET A 163 -8.84 10.72 -11.46
C MET A 163 -10.36 10.60 -11.28
N LEU A 164 -10.93 11.40 -10.38
CA LEU A 164 -12.37 11.63 -10.34
C LEU A 164 -12.70 12.91 -11.11
N LYS A 165 -13.85 12.92 -11.81
CA LYS A 165 -14.34 14.07 -12.56
C LYS A 165 -14.43 15.29 -11.62
N LYS A 166 -13.80 16.41 -11.99
CA LYS A 166 -14.21 17.72 -11.47
C LYS A 166 -15.65 17.91 -11.93
N LEU A 167 -16.59 18.06 -11.00
CA LEU A 167 -17.85 18.71 -11.33
C LEU A 167 -17.50 20.20 -11.38
N ASP A 168 -17.37 20.72 -12.60
CA ASP A 168 -17.50 22.15 -12.86
C ASP A 168 -18.97 22.57 -12.64
#